data_AF-A0A0D2ZZ96-F1
#
_entry.id   AF-A0A0D2ZZ96-F1
#
_cell.length_a   1.000
_cell.length_b   1.000
_cell.length_c   1.000
_cell.angle_alpha   90.00
_cell.angle_beta   90.00
_cell.angle_gamma   90.00
#
_symmetry.space_group_name_H-M   'P 1'
#
loop_
_entity.id
_entity.type
_entity.pdbx_description
1 polymer ?
#
loop_
_entity_poly.entity_id
_entity_poly.type
_entity_poly.pdbx_seq_one_letter_code
_entity_poly.pdbx_strand_id
1 'polypeptide(L)'
;MKIGDCTIHIDLTVFKMATEKRVSLILGTPFLTTVGTCIDFANKKVTLLNVNKAVSYPIKSLMMNVEYCGTITCGEPSIEKNKDEIVVSGKEGLDGESSKKM
;
A
#
# COMPACT_ATOMS: atom_id res chain seq x y z
N MET A 1 17.49 -7.36 13.28
CA MET A 1 17.04 -6.03 13.77
C MET A 1 15.80 -6.19 14.66
N LYS A 2 15.64 -5.38 15.71
CA LYS A 2 14.42 -5.36 16.53
C LYS A 2 13.67 -4.05 16.36
N ILE A 3 12.35 -4.12 16.18
CA ILE A 3 11.43 -2.98 16.22
C ILE A 3 10.36 -3.32 17.25
N GLY A 4 10.31 -2.59 18.37
CA GLY A 4 9.50 -3.00 19.51
C GLY A 4 9.77 -4.46 19.89
N ASP A 5 8.72 -5.27 19.91
CA ASP A 5 8.78 -6.70 20.21
C ASP A 5 8.98 -7.59 18.97
N CYS A 6 9.04 -6.99 17.78
CA CYS A 6 9.27 -7.71 16.53
C CYS A 6 10.78 -7.91 16.30
N THR A 7 11.17 -9.14 15.93
CA THR A 7 12.54 -9.45 15.47
C THR A 7 12.51 -9.74 13.98
N ILE A 8 13.28 -8.98 13.20
CA ILE A 8 13.37 -9.08 11.73
C ILE A 8 14.79 -9.47 11.32
N HIS A 9 14.92 -10.52 10.51
CA HIS A 9 16.17 -10.88 9.85
C HIS A 9 16.35 -9.97 8.64
N ILE A 10 17.45 -9.20 8.60
CA ILE A 10 17.77 -8.31 7.50
C ILE A 10 19.28 -8.05 7.46
N ASP A 11 19.81 -8.00 6.25
CA ASP A 11 21.15 -7.51 5.96
C ASP A 11 21.13 -5.97 5.82
N LEU A 12 22.11 -5.31 6.44
CA LEU A 12 22.24 -3.86 6.40
C LEU A 12 23.53 -3.47 5.67
N THR A 13 23.43 -2.46 4.82
CA THR A 13 24.60 -1.85 4.20
C THR A 13 25.13 -0.74 5.10
N VAL A 14 26.41 -0.83 5.49
CA VAL A 14 27.07 0.17 6.32
C VAL A 14 27.71 1.23 5.42
N PHE A 15 27.33 2.49 5.62
CA PHE A 15 27.89 3.62 4.89
C PHE A 15 28.67 4.54 5.81
N LYS A 16 29.83 5.02 5.34
CA LYS A 16 30.57 6.10 5.99
C LYS A 16 29.84 7.42 5.74
N MET A 17 29.20 7.95 6.78
CA MET A 17 28.49 9.22 6.71
C MET A 17 29.45 10.39 7.02
N ALA A 18 29.27 11.52 6.33
CA ALA A 18 29.85 12.78 6.76
C ALA A 18 29.28 13.16 8.13
N THR A 19 30.10 13.76 8.99
CA THR A 19 29.82 14.07 10.41
C THR A 19 28.56 14.93 10.67
N GLU A 20 27.97 15.50 9.63
CA GLU A 20 26.86 16.45 9.71
C GLU A 20 25.47 15.82 9.46
N LYS A 21 25.40 14.57 8.98
CA LYS A 21 24.11 13.93 8.68
C LYS A 21 23.50 13.24 9.90
N ARG A 22 22.30 13.70 10.29
CA ARG A 22 21.54 13.23 11.46
C ARG A 22 20.81 11.89 11.31
N VAL A 23 20.86 11.25 10.15
CA VAL A 23 20.09 10.00 9.89
C VAL A 23 20.99 8.79 10.11
N SER A 24 20.77 8.10 11.24
CA SER A 24 21.56 6.93 11.64
C SER A 24 21.16 5.62 10.98
N LEU A 25 19.93 5.52 10.44
CA LEU A 25 19.40 4.31 9.78
C LEU A 25 18.36 4.69 8.73
N ILE A 26 18.46 4.09 7.53
CA ILE A 26 17.48 4.24 6.46
C ILE A 26 16.92 2.86 6.13
N LEU A 27 15.60 2.73 6.24
CA LEU A 27 14.87 1.52 5.86
C LEU A 27 14.18 1.77 4.52
N GLY A 28 14.88 1.42 3.44
CA GLY A 28 14.39 1.63 2.08
C GLY A 28 13.30 0.63 1.67
N THR A 29 12.86 0.75 0.42
CA THR A 29 11.82 -0.10 -0.18
C THR A 29 12.02 -1.60 0.05
N PRO A 30 13.24 -2.18 -0.10
CA PRO A 30 13.43 -3.62 0.12
C PRO A 30 13.02 -4.09 1.52
N PHE A 31 13.32 -3.30 2.56
CA PHE A 31 12.86 -3.61 3.91
C PHE A 31 11.34 -3.47 4.01
N LEU A 32 10.80 -2.34 3.52
CA LEU A 32 9.37 -2.02 3.64
C LEU A 32 8.47 -3.06 2.95
N THR A 33 8.86 -3.53 1.76
CA THR A 33 8.12 -4.58 1.04
C THR A 33 8.22 -5.92 1.77
N THR A 34 9.40 -6.29 2.26
CA THR A 34 9.64 -7.57 2.96
C THR A 34 8.75 -7.69 4.20
N VAL A 35 8.70 -6.65 5.04
CA VAL A 35 7.90 -6.68 6.29
C VAL A 35 6.43 -6.36 6.06
N GLY A 36 6.02 -6.06 4.82
CA GLY A 36 4.66 -5.67 4.49
C GLY A 36 4.25 -4.37 5.21
N THR A 37 5.08 -3.33 5.12
CA THR A 37 4.79 -2.06 5.80
C THR A 37 3.53 -1.40 5.26
N CYS A 38 2.57 -1.15 6.13
CA CYS A 38 1.44 -0.25 5.88
C CYS A 38 1.69 1.06 6.63
N ILE A 39 1.75 2.17 5.89
CA ILE A 39 1.88 3.51 6.45
C ILE A 39 0.51 4.18 6.39
N ASP A 40 -0.16 4.21 7.53
CA ASP A 40 -1.46 4.85 7.69
C ASP A 40 -1.27 6.29 8.17
N PHE A 41 -1.30 7.23 7.24
CA PHE A 41 -1.13 8.65 7.54
C PHE A 41 -2.33 9.25 8.29
N ALA A 42 -3.55 8.80 8.00
CA ALA A 42 -4.75 9.29 8.66
C ALA A 42 -4.72 8.99 10.16
N ASN A 43 -4.29 7.77 10.51
CA ASN A 43 -4.15 7.33 11.90
C ASN A 43 -2.74 7.55 12.47
N LYS A 44 -1.80 8.10 11.69
CA LYS A 44 -0.39 8.36 12.05
C LYS A 44 0.31 7.11 12.59
N LYS A 45 0.08 5.96 11.95
CA LYS A 45 0.58 4.65 12.38
C LYS A 45 1.30 3.92 11.27
N VAL A 46 2.24 3.07 11.66
CA VAL A 46 2.95 2.14 10.78
C VAL A 46 2.72 0.72 11.30
N THR A 47 2.25 -0.17 10.44
CA THR A 47 2.01 -1.59 10.77
C THR A 47 2.91 -2.47 9.91
N LEU A 48 3.51 -3.52 10.51
CA LEU A 48 4.36 -4.49 9.80
C LEU A 48 3.54 -5.74 9.50
N LEU A 49 2.80 -5.74 8.39
CA LEU A 49 1.73 -6.72 8.13
C LEU A 49 2.24 -8.17 8.01
N ASN A 50 3.47 -8.37 7.55
CA ASN A 50 4.05 -9.71 7.40
C ASN A 50 4.78 -10.19 8.65
N VAL A 51 4.87 -9.35 9.69
CA VAL A 51 5.57 -9.67 10.94
C VAL A 51 4.59 -9.82 12.09
N ASN A 52 3.80 -8.77 12.36
CA ASN A 52 2.74 -8.81 13.35
C ASN A 52 1.68 -7.73 13.03
N LYS A 53 0.51 -8.19 12.57
CA LYS A 53 -0.61 -7.32 12.16
C LYS A 53 -1.30 -6.60 13.32
N ALA A 54 -1.14 -7.11 14.55
CA ALA A 54 -1.78 -6.55 15.74
C ALA A 54 -0.98 -5.39 16.34
N VAL A 55 0.27 -5.20 15.94
CA VAL A 55 1.16 -4.17 16.48
C VAL A 55 1.36 -3.05 15.47
N SER A 56 1.15 -1.82 15.94
CA SER A 56 1.36 -0.60 15.16
C SER A 56 2.26 0.38 15.91
N TYR A 57 3.11 1.09 15.18
CA TYR A 57 4.06 2.07 15.71
C TYR A 57 3.64 3.49 15.33
N PRO A 58 3.73 4.48 16.23
CA PRO A 58 3.36 5.85 15.91
C PRO A 58 4.38 6.49 14.96
N ILE A 59 3.89 7.24 13.97
CA ILE A 59 4.75 8.08 13.13
C ILE A 59 5.19 9.30 13.95
N LYS A 60 6.50 9.46 14.17
CA LYS A 60 7.04 10.68 14.80
C LYS A 60 6.87 11.84 13.83
N SER A 61 5.92 12.73 14.13
CA SER A 61 5.72 13.98 13.42
C SER A 61 6.82 14.98 13.77
N LEU A 62 7.96 14.87 13.08
CA LEU A 62 8.88 16.00 12.95
C LEU A 62 8.60 16.60 11.57
N MET A 63 7.75 17.63 11.50
CA MET A 63 7.40 18.36 10.27
C MET A 63 6.66 17.57 9.16
N MET A 64 5.51 16.97 9.49
CA MET A 64 4.60 16.49 8.45
C MET A 64 3.38 17.42 8.33
N ASN A 65 3.59 18.61 7.75
CA ASN A 65 2.54 19.30 7.00
C ASN A 65 2.39 18.55 5.67
N VAL A 66 1.94 17.30 5.72
CA VAL A 66 1.77 16.48 4.51
C VAL A 66 0.47 16.92 3.86
N GLU A 67 0.54 18.01 3.10
CA GLU A 67 -0.56 18.47 2.25
C GLU A 67 -0.86 17.45 1.14
N TYR A 68 0.11 16.57 0.83
CA TYR A 68 -0.03 15.57 -0.23
C TYR A 68 0.71 14.27 0.10
N CYS A 69 -0.05 13.19 0.23
CA CYS A 69 0.44 11.81 0.21
C CYS A 69 -0.32 11.06 -0.89
N GLY A 70 0.39 10.58 -1.91
CA GLY A 70 -0.17 9.76 -2.99
C GLY A 70 0.10 8.28 -2.76
N THR A 71 -0.88 7.44 -3.10
CA THR A 71 -0.64 5.98 -3.24
C THR A 71 -0.29 5.71 -4.68
N ILE A 72 0.91 5.20 -4.96
CA ILE A 72 1.25 4.69 -6.30
C ILE A 72 0.75 3.25 -6.36
N THR A 73 -0.35 3.03 -7.06
CA THR A 73 -0.82 1.68 -7.40
C THR A 73 -0.18 1.27 -8.72
N CYS A 74 0.38 0.06 -8.78
CA CYS A 74 0.63 -0.57 -10.07
C CYS A 74 -0.76 -0.97 -10.60
N GLY A 75 -1.19 -0.36 -11.71
CA GLY A 75 -2.46 -0.72 -12.36
C GLY A 75 -2.52 -2.22 -12.63
N GLU A 76 -3.72 -2.80 -12.60
CA GLU A 76 -3.92 -4.17 -13.07
C GLU A 76 -3.40 -4.29 -14.51
N PRO A 77 -2.69 -5.38 -14.87
CA PRO A 77 -2.23 -5.55 -16.24
C PRO A 77 -3.45 -5.55 -17.16
N SER A 78 -3.53 -4.56 -18.05
CA SER A 78 -4.59 -4.49 -19.05
C SER A 78 -4.46 -5.71 -19.95
N ILE A 79 -5.43 -6.63 -19.86
CA ILE A 79 -5.56 -7.71 -20.83
C ILE A 79 -5.96 -7.06 -22.15
N GLU A 80 -5.00 -6.86 -23.04
CA GLU A 80 -5.23 -6.35 -24.39
C GLU A 80 -6.02 -7.40 -25.18
N LYS A 81 -7.34 -7.23 -25.22
CA LYS A 81 -8.20 -8.00 -26.12
C LYS A 81 -8.07 -7.38 -27.52
N ASN A 82 -7.29 -8.04 -28.37
CA ASN A 82 -7.26 -7.77 -29.81
C ASN A 82 -8.69 -7.79 -30.36
N LYS A 83 -9.08 -6.69 -31.00
CA LYS A 83 -10.37 -6.52 -31.66
C LYS A 83 -10.21 -6.91 -33.13
N ASP A 84 -10.68 -8.09 -33.49
CA ASP A 84 -11.18 -8.34 -34.84
C ASP A 84 -12.72 -8.31 -34.76
N GLU A 85 -13.28 -7.37 -35.50
CA GLU A 85 -14.70 -7.04 -35.61
C GLU A 85 -15.43 -8.03 -36.53
N ILE A 86 -16.67 -8.41 -36.19
CA ILE A 86 -17.84 -8.49 -37.11
C ILE A 86 -19.12 -8.83 -36.30
N VAL A 87 -19.92 -7.76 -36.12
CA VAL A 87 -21.37 -7.64 -36.44
C VAL A 87 -22.41 -8.55 -35.75
N VAL A 88 -23.26 -7.86 -34.95
CA VAL A 88 -24.75 -7.85 -34.91
C VAL A 88 -25.45 -9.19 -34.61
N SER A 89 -26.42 -9.35 -33.70
CA SER A 89 -27.56 -8.51 -33.27
C SER A 89 -28.15 -9.07 -31.97
N GLY A 90 -28.81 -8.22 -31.18
CA GLY A 90 -29.85 -8.65 -30.25
C GLY A 90 -30.19 -7.58 -29.21
N LYS A 91 -31.08 -6.64 -29.56
CA LYS A 91 -31.82 -5.81 -28.59
C LYS A 91 -33.21 -6.41 -28.43
N GLU A 92 -33.55 -6.80 -27.21
CA GLU A 92 -34.90 -6.90 -26.61
C GLU A 92 -34.61 -6.79 -25.09
N GLY A 93 -35.07 -5.81 -24.31
CA GLY A 93 -36.36 -5.14 -24.32
C GLY A 93 -37.28 -5.84 -23.32
N LEU A 94 -37.49 -5.23 -22.14
CA LEU A 94 -38.81 -4.94 -21.53
C LEU A 94 -38.79 -4.97 -19.99
N ASP A 95 -39.26 -3.84 -19.47
CA ASP A 95 -39.76 -3.56 -18.13
C ASP A 95 -40.95 -4.46 -17.76
N GLY A 96 -41.17 -4.72 -16.46
CA GLY A 96 -42.22 -5.62 -16.00
C GLY A 96 -42.24 -5.90 -14.50
N GLU A 97 -42.73 -4.93 -13.73
CA GLU A 97 -43.26 -5.02 -12.36
C GLU A 97 -44.28 -6.16 -12.13
N SER A 98 -44.33 -6.70 -10.90
CA SER A 98 -45.54 -7.11 -10.12
C SER A 98 -45.10 -8.05 -8.97
N SER A 99 -45.62 -8.10 -7.73
CA SER A 99 -46.56 -7.34 -6.89
C SER A 99 -46.59 -8.01 -5.50
N LYS A 100 -46.87 -7.20 -4.46
CA LYS A 100 -47.65 -7.46 -3.21
C LYS A 100 -47.44 -8.73 -2.36
N LYS A 101 -47.23 -8.49 -1.05
CA LYS A 101 -48.12 -8.74 0.15
C LYS A 101 -47.15 -8.73 1.37
N MET A 102 -47.37 -8.05 2.49
CA MET A 102 -48.56 -7.75 3.30
C MET A 102 -48.28 -6.52 4.17
#